data_AF-A0A8H5ESN0-F1
#
_entry.id   AF-A0A8H5ESN0-F1
#
_cell.length_a   1.000
_cell.length_b   1.000
_cell.length_c   1.000
_cell.angle_alpha   90.00
_cell.angle_beta   90.00
_cell.angle_gamma   90.00
#
_symmetry.space_group_name_H-M   'P 1'
#
loop_
_entity.id
_entity.type
_entity.pdbx_description
1 polymer ?
#
loop_
_entity_poly.entity_id
_entity_poly.type
_entity_poly.pdbx_seq_one_letter_code
_entity_poly.pdbx_strand_id
1 'polypeptide(L)'
;MTTINNLPIEILSHIFWLAVLDAQRPCGRILKKGYIDPWFTSEYQATAPFVFLKVCGHWRAVARSTPLLWSTLNVSNYRFDKGTCHPLPLNALVHWLSLSELALLNLYLTSPHGDNGPELPLGHTEQILQLLARNGHRWQSLSVFIDARMCQALEDIILHQLAQDAFPNFRRLELDTTAARETFDWSTLAQAVSRINSLKELYLVGECLRSPDYALQGIQWGHLTTIFLDVPVTVDEAAFYLAHSTTAETVTFNFLLWTDPNVPYPQHTTLPCLKSLTLSGSDESHRLLDVFDFPSLENLSIRITMPRSPLPHALSLNDLMERSRCPLKNLLIVLCCTLSPSDAAEYLLNSRLHNVPQVVLACDYICGEVEDIARTFKKGVPPIWVWEVKAKGTQNMGWKQEFDKHLDKGARIINSDS
;
A
#
# COMPACT_ATOMS: atom_id res chain seq x y z
N MET A 1 4.80 41.65 -21.76
CA MET A 1 5.08 40.59 -20.77
C MET A 1 3.84 40.42 -19.91
N THR A 2 3.22 39.24 -19.91
CA THR A 2 2.07 38.94 -19.07
C THR A 2 2.57 38.65 -17.66
N THR A 3 2.16 39.44 -16.66
CA THR A 3 2.51 39.17 -15.26
C THR A 3 1.69 37.99 -14.74
N ILE A 4 2.24 37.22 -13.80
CA ILE A 4 1.55 36.05 -13.21
C ILE A 4 0.16 36.39 -12.62
N ASN A 5 -0.03 37.63 -12.16
CA ASN A 5 -1.31 38.12 -11.62
C ASN A 5 -2.39 38.38 -12.69
N ASN A 6 -2.04 38.31 -13.97
CA ASN A 6 -2.97 38.49 -15.09
C ASN A 6 -3.30 37.15 -15.75
N LEU A 7 -2.89 36.02 -15.16
CA LEU A 7 -3.29 34.71 -15.64
C LEU A 7 -4.80 34.50 -15.38
N PRO A 8 -5.50 33.77 -16.26
CA PRO A 8 -6.87 33.34 -15.99
C PRO A 8 -6.95 32.55 -14.69
N ILE A 9 -8.10 32.65 -14.00
CA ILE A 9 -8.31 32.00 -12.71
C ILE A 9 -8.14 30.49 -12.81
N GLU A 10 -8.52 29.88 -13.93
CA GLU A 10 -8.40 28.44 -14.19
C GLU A 10 -6.94 27.99 -14.22
N ILE A 11 -6.08 28.79 -14.85
CA ILE A 11 -4.63 28.50 -14.93
C ILE A 11 -4.01 28.66 -13.54
N LEU A 12 -4.39 29.72 -12.81
CA LEU A 12 -3.86 29.95 -11.47
C LEU A 12 -4.33 28.88 -10.47
N SER A 13 -5.60 28.46 -10.54
CA SER A 13 -6.15 27.35 -9.76
C SER A 13 -5.45 26.03 -10.10
N HIS A 14 -5.13 25.78 -11.38
CA HIS A 14 -4.37 24.59 -11.78
C HIS A 14 -2.94 24.61 -11.23
N ILE A 15 -2.26 25.77 -11.28
CA ILE A 15 -0.93 25.94 -10.66
C ILE A 15 -1.01 25.66 -9.15
N PHE A 16 -2.02 26.20 -8.46
CA PHE A 16 -2.22 25.95 -7.02
C PHE A 16 -2.47 24.48 -6.74
N TRP A 17 -3.28 23.82 -7.58
CA TRP A 17 -3.55 22.40 -7.45
C TRP A 17 -2.29 21.57 -7.64
N LEU A 18 -1.46 21.84 -8.66
CA LEU A 18 -0.19 21.16 -8.86
C LEU A 18 0.77 21.34 -7.68
N ALA A 19 0.84 22.56 -7.13
CA ALA A 19 1.67 22.86 -5.96
C ALA A 19 1.18 22.14 -4.68
N VAL A 20 -0.12 21.82 -4.60
CA VAL A 20 -0.71 21.07 -3.49
C VAL A 20 -0.69 19.57 -3.77
N LEU A 21 -0.70 19.11 -5.03
CA LEU A 21 -0.74 17.71 -5.44
C LEU A 21 0.38 16.89 -4.79
N ASP A 22 1.59 17.44 -4.76
CA ASP A 22 2.73 16.75 -4.14
C ASP A 22 2.57 16.63 -2.62
N ALA A 23 1.81 17.53 -1.98
CA ALA A 23 1.38 17.40 -0.58
C ALA A 23 0.18 16.45 -0.39
N GLN A 24 -0.65 16.26 -1.43
CA GLN A 24 -1.83 15.39 -1.42
C GLN A 24 -1.52 13.93 -1.75
N ARG A 25 -0.32 13.64 -2.29
CA ARG A 25 0.10 12.25 -2.48
C ARG A 25 -0.03 11.54 -1.13
N PRO A 26 -0.80 10.44 -1.05
CA PRO A 26 -0.99 9.71 0.19
C PRO A 26 0.36 9.52 0.86
N CYS A 27 0.54 10.15 2.02
CA CYS A 27 1.73 9.94 2.83
C CYS A 27 1.72 8.54 3.47
N GLY A 28 0.76 7.69 3.12
CA GLY A 28 0.68 6.29 3.49
C GLY A 28 2.06 5.66 3.33
N ARG A 29 2.69 5.37 4.48
CA ARG A 29 3.99 4.69 4.55
C ARG A 29 3.96 3.38 3.76
N ILE A 30 2.76 2.81 3.62
CA ILE A 30 2.38 1.68 2.77
C ILE A 30 2.93 1.79 1.34
N LEU A 31 2.67 2.90 0.64
CA LEU A 31 3.15 3.08 -0.73
C LEU A 31 4.64 3.47 -0.77
N LYS A 32 5.20 3.95 0.34
CA LYS A 32 6.57 4.48 0.42
C LYS A 32 7.62 3.52 0.99
N LYS A 33 7.26 2.30 1.44
CA LYS A 33 8.23 1.30 1.96
C LYS A 33 9.31 0.88 0.93
N GLY A 34 9.30 1.40 -0.30
CA GLY A 34 10.39 1.28 -1.28
C GLY A 34 11.04 2.59 -1.78
N TYR A 35 10.49 3.76 -1.46
CA TYR A 35 10.97 5.07 -1.95
C TYR A 35 10.71 6.14 -0.89
N ILE A 36 11.62 6.28 0.07
CA ILE A 36 11.77 7.53 0.81
C ILE A 36 12.56 8.43 -0.14
N ASP A 37 11.91 9.41 -0.76
CA ASP A 37 12.64 10.52 -1.35
C ASP A 37 12.99 11.48 -0.18
N PRO A 38 14.24 11.54 0.28
CA PRO A 38 14.63 12.33 1.44
C PRO A 38 14.63 13.84 1.14
N TRP A 39 14.38 14.27 -0.10
CA TRP A 39 14.53 15.66 -0.54
C TRP A 39 13.26 16.51 -0.43
N PHE A 40 12.09 15.92 -0.14
CA PHE A 40 10.86 16.67 0.12
C PHE A 40 10.52 16.65 1.61
N THR A 41 11.17 17.54 2.36
CA THR A 41 10.90 17.77 3.77
C THR A 41 9.46 18.26 3.99
N SER A 42 8.78 17.66 4.97
CA SER A 42 7.35 17.81 5.29
C SER A 42 6.86 19.22 5.62
N GLU A 43 7.76 20.20 5.78
CA GLU A 43 7.41 21.56 6.21
C GLU A 43 6.56 22.31 5.17
N TYR A 44 6.84 22.14 3.87
CA TYR A 44 6.10 22.84 2.82
C TYR A 44 4.72 22.22 2.57
N GLN A 45 4.57 20.90 2.75
CA GLN A 45 3.31 20.20 2.52
C GLN A 45 2.23 20.58 3.55
N ALA A 46 2.64 20.93 4.77
CA ALA A 46 1.71 21.28 5.84
C ALA A 46 1.07 22.67 5.64
N THR A 47 1.74 23.61 4.96
CA THR A 47 1.26 25.01 4.86
C THR A 47 0.47 25.33 3.60
N ALA A 48 0.49 24.45 2.59
CA ALA A 48 -0.39 24.56 1.44
C ALA A 48 -1.77 23.95 1.79
N PRO A 49 -2.91 24.57 1.38
CA PRO A 49 -3.04 25.71 0.48
C PRO A 49 -3.01 27.10 1.15
N PHE A 50 -2.81 27.21 2.48
CA PHE A 50 -2.84 28.49 3.19
C PHE A 50 -1.80 29.51 2.71
N VAL A 51 -0.67 29.04 2.16
CA VAL A 51 0.36 29.92 1.57
C VAL A 51 -0.22 30.84 0.48
N PHE A 52 -1.18 30.37 -0.33
CA PHE A 52 -1.78 31.17 -1.39
C PHE A 52 -2.63 32.33 -0.87
N LEU A 53 -3.17 32.20 0.35
CA LEU A 53 -3.93 33.28 1.00
C LEU A 53 -3.05 34.46 1.41
N LYS A 54 -1.72 34.28 1.47
CA LYS A 54 -0.75 35.27 1.93
C LYS A 54 -0.05 36.03 0.80
N VAL A 55 -0.13 35.58 -0.45
CA VAL A 55 0.62 36.17 -1.57
C VAL A 55 0.10 37.55 -1.98
N CYS A 56 -1.11 37.62 -2.52
CA CYS A 56 -1.76 38.88 -2.89
C CYS A 56 -3.29 38.74 -2.83
N GLY A 57 -4.03 39.85 -2.98
CA GLY A 57 -5.51 39.84 -2.94
C GLY A 57 -6.14 38.92 -4.00
N HIS A 58 -5.59 38.92 -5.21
CA HIS A 58 -6.08 38.08 -6.31
C HIS A 58 -5.87 36.59 -6.02
N TRP A 59 -4.67 36.17 -5.63
CA TRP A 59 -4.37 34.77 -5.28
C TRP A 59 -5.23 34.27 -4.12
N ARG A 60 -5.47 35.12 -3.12
CA ARG A 60 -6.38 34.81 -2.01
C ARG A 60 -7.81 34.56 -2.48
N ALA A 61 -8.31 35.38 -3.41
CA ALA A 61 -9.64 35.20 -3.97
C ALA A 61 -9.74 33.88 -4.73
N VAL A 62 -8.76 33.59 -5.60
CA VAL A 62 -8.69 32.34 -6.38
C VAL A 62 -8.60 31.12 -5.48
N ALA A 63 -7.73 31.14 -4.47
CA ALA A 63 -7.59 30.02 -3.54
C ALA A 63 -8.90 29.76 -2.75
N ARG A 64 -9.59 30.83 -2.30
CA ARG A 64 -10.88 30.70 -1.60
C ARG A 64 -12.00 30.19 -2.49
N SER A 65 -12.03 30.57 -3.76
CA SER A 65 -13.05 30.14 -4.71
C SER A 65 -12.76 28.80 -5.38
N THR A 66 -11.74 28.06 -4.92
CA THR A 66 -11.36 26.74 -5.47
C THR A 66 -11.47 25.66 -4.38
N PRO A 67 -12.68 25.13 -4.10
CA PRO A 67 -12.89 24.17 -3.02
C PRO A 67 -12.02 22.91 -3.10
N LEU A 68 -11.67 22.49 -4.31
CA LEU A 68 -10.78 21.34 -4.56
C LEU A 68 -9.38 21.49 -3.93
N LEU A 69 -8.86 22.71 -3.74
CA LEU A 69 -7.60 22.94 -3.03
C LEU A 69 -7.69 22.55 -1.56
N TRP A 70 -8.89 22.61 -1.00
CA TRP A 70 -9.24 22.31 0.38
C TRP A 70 -9.95 20.95 0.49
N SER A 71 -9.81 20.07 -0.50
CA SER A 71 -10.41 18.73 -0.45
C SER A 71 -9.56 17.71 0.31
N THR A 72 -8.26 17.99 0.47
CA THR A 72 -7.32 17.07 1.11
C THR A 72 -6.71 17.69 2.35
N LEU A 73 -6.96 17.08 3.51
CA LEU A 73 -6.46 17.53 4.80
C LEU A 73 -5.47 16.54 5.35
N ASN A 74 -4.27 17.03 5.68
CA ASN A 74 -3.33 16.30 6.49
C ASN A 74 -3.25 16.95 7.87
N VAL A 75 -3.87 16.31 8.86
CA VAL A 75 -3.70 16.64 10.27
C VAL A 75 -2.54 15.81 10.80
N SER A 76 -1.34 16.25 10.43
CA SER A 76 -0.11 15.80 11.07
C SER A 76 0.40 16.87 12.02
N ASN A 77 1.24 16.46 12.96
CA ASN A 77 1.92 17.38 13.86
C ASN A 77 2.72 18.40 13.03
N TYR A 78 2.26 19.64 13.03
CA TYR A 78 2.97 20.74 12.41
C TYR A 78 4.24 21.02 13.22
N ARG A 79 5.39 20.79 12.61
CA ARG A 79 6.68 21.28 13.10
C ARG A 79 6.85 22.70 12.55
N PHE A 80 6.56 23.70 13.38
CA PHE A 80 6.70 25.10 12.97
C PHE A 80 8.10 25.66 13.30
N ASP A 81 8.81 25.11 14.29
CA ASP A 81 10.17 25.54 14.61
C ASP A 81 10.87 24.54 15.57
N LYS A 82 12.19 24.38 15.42
CA LYS A 82 13.16 23.73 16.36
C LYS A 82 12.63 22.60 17.28
N GLY A 83 11.81 21.69 16.76
CA GLY A 83 11.35 20.50 17.48
C GLY A 83 10.08 20.65 18.32
N THR A 84 9.43 21.83 18.37
CA THR A 84 8.12 21.96 19.03
C THR A 84 6.98 21.69 18.04
N CYS A 85 6.27 20.59 18.28
CA CYS A 85 5.03 20.27 17.58
C CYS A 85 3.87 21.06 18.20
N HIS A 86 3.20 21.89 17.40
CA HIS A 86 1.95 22.52 17.84
C HIS A 86 0.75 21.81 17.21
N PRO A 87 -0.26 21.42 18.01
CA PRO A 87 -1.49 20.87 17.46
C PRO A 87 -2.15 21.88 16.53
N LEU A 88 -2.75 21.39 15.43
CA LEU A 88 -3.59 22.23 14.58
C LEU A 88 -4.76 22.77 15.42
N PRO A 89 -4.93 24.10 15.51
CA PRO A 89 -6.05 24.68 16.23
C PRO A 89 -7.39 24.26 15.60
N LEU A 90 -8.37 23.86 16.42
CA LEU A 90 -9.68 23.39 15.93
C LEU A 90 -10.41 24.45 15.10
N ASN A 91 -10.25 25.74 15.42
CA ASN A 91 -10.83 26.83 14.63
C ASN A 91 -10.21 26.94 13.22
N ALA A 92 -8.92 26.64 13.06
CA ALA A 92 -8.29 26.57 11.74
C ALA A 92 -8.86 25.40 10.94
N LEU A 93 -9.13 24.27 11.61
CA LEU A 93 -9.77 23.12 10.99
C LEU A 93 -11.22 23.41 10.54
N VAL A 94 -12.02 24.08 11.39
CA VAL A 94 -13.36 24.56 11.01
C VAL A 94 -13.28 25.48 9.79
N HIS A 95 -12.31 26.41 9.77
CA HIS A 95 -12.13 27.30 8.63
C HIS A 95 -11.75 26.53 7.36
N TRP A 96 -10.84 25.56 7.46
CA TRP A 96 -10.45 24.71 6.34
C TRP A 96 -11.66 23.94 5.77
N LEU A 97 -12.46 23.32 6.64
CA LEU A 97 -13.69 22.63 6.25
C LEU A 97 -14.69 23.57 5.58
N SER A 98 -14.80 24.83 6.02
CA SER A 98 -15.69 25.81 5.37
C SER A 98 -15.25 26.15 3.94
N LEU A 99 -13.95 26.15 3.65
CA LEU A 99 -13.41 26.44 2.31
C LEU A 99 -13.52 25.26 1.36
N SER A 100 -13.64 24.04 1.89
CA SER A 100 -13.84 22.82 1.11
C SER A 100 -15.27 22.67 0.55
N GLU A 101 -16.22 23.44 1.07
CA GLU A 101 -17.63 23.49 0.63
C GLU A 101 -18.29 22.12 0.45
N LEU A 102 -18.53 21.68 -0.79
CA LEU A 102 -19.15 20.39 -1.14
C LEU A 102 -18.13 19.38 -1.67
N ALA A 103 -16.84 19.72 -1.73
CA ALA A 103 -15.81 18.83 -2.24
C ALA A 103 -15.74 17.56 -1.40
N LEU A 104 -15.45 16.42 -2.03
CA LEU A 104 -15.17 15.18 -1.32
C LEU A 104 -13.86 15.31 -0.55
N LEU A 105 -13.83 14.75 0.66
CA LEU A 105 -12.73 14.91 1.60
C LEU A 105 -11.81 13.69 1.59
N ASN A 106 -10.51 13.96 1.45
CA ASN A 106 -9.43 13.01 1.65
C ASN A 106 -8.68 13.40 2.91
N LEU A 107 -8.82 12.59 3.96
CA LEU A 107 -8.37 12.93 5.31
C LEU A 107 -7.20 12.04 5.71
N TYR A 108 -6.12 12.65 6.19
CA TYR A 108 -4.95 11.98 6.72
C TYR A 108 -4.71 12.46 8.15
N LEU A 109 -4.83 11.56 9.11
CA LEU A 109 -4.68 11.83 10.53
C LEU A 109 -3.50 11.04 11.05
N THR A 110 -2.43 11.72 11.43
CA THR A 110 -1.27 11.04 12.02
C THR A 110 -1.23 11.28 13.51
N SER A 111 -1.15 10.21 14.31
CA SER A 111 -0.90 10.33 15.74
C SER A 111 0.47 10.96 15.98
N PRO A 112 0.59 11.88 16.95
CA PRO A 112 1.84 12.52 17.32
C PRO A 112 2.92 11.57 17.86
N HIS A 113 2.55 10.33 18.20
CA HIS A 113 3.35 9.39 19.00
C HIS A 113 4.50 8.74 18.23
N GLY A 114 5.45 9.54 17.76
CA GLY A 114 6.84 9.08 17.65
C GLY A 114 7.52 9.21 19.02
N ASP A 115 8.47 8.32 19.33
CA ASP A 115 9.13 8.17 20.65
C ASP A 115 9.76 9.45 21.24
N ASN A 116 9.87 10.54 20.47
CA ASN A 116 10.51 11.79 20.87
C ASN A 116 9.60 13.04 20.76
N GLY A 117 8.31 12.88 20.45
CA GLY A 117 7.38 14.01 20.33
C GLY A 117 6.75 14.40 21.67
N PRO A 118 6.45 15.68 21.93
CA PRO A 118 5.63 16.06 23.09
C PRO A 118 4.25 15.40 22.97
N GLU A 119 3.76 14.84 24.08
CA GLU A 119 2.41 14.31 24.14
C GLU A 119 1.41 15.43 23.83
N LEU A 120 0.51 15.20 22.87
CA LEU A 120 -0.61 16.11 22.67
C LEU A 120 -1.52 16.07 23.90
N PRO A 121 -2.26 17.17 24.18
CA PRO A 121 -3.29 17.14 25.21
C PRO A 121 -4.21 15.94 25.01
N LEU A 122 -4.42 15.17 26.07
CA LEU A 122 -5.33 14.03 26.10
C LEU A 122 -6.69 14.45 25.52
N GLY A 123 -7.24 13.71 24.55
CA GLY A 123 -8.52 14.05 23.93
C GLY A 123 -8.44 14.89 22.65
N HIS A 124 -7.29 15.51 22.32
CA HIS A 124 -7.21 16.46 21.19
C HIS A 124 -7.47 15.77 19.85
N THR A 125 -6.93 14.55 19.67
CA THR A 125 -7.12 13.79 18.44
C THR A 125 -8.56 13.30 18.30
N GLU A 126 -9.20 12.86 19.39
CA GLU A 126 -10.62 12.51 19.40
C GLU A 126 -11.50 13.73 19.03
N GLN A 127 -11.18 14.92 19.54
CA GLN A 127 -11.88 16.16 19.18
C GLN A 127 -11.74 16.50 17.70
N ILE A 128 -10.55 16.34 17.12
CA ILE A 128 -10.32 16.49 15.68
C ILE A 128 -11.19 15.50 14.91
N LEU A 129 -11.14 14.21 15.29
CA LEU A 129 -11.86 13.16 14.59
C LEU A 129 -13.38 13.38 14.66
N GLN A 130 -13.91 13.77 15.82
CA GLN A 130 -15.32 14.16 16.00
C GLN A 130 -15.70 15.38 15.17
N LEU A 131 -14.83 16.39 15.07
CA LEU A 131 -15.08 17.57 14.23
C LEU A 131 -15.15 17.18 12.74
N LEU A 132 -14.25 16.29 12.29
CA LEU A 132 -14.25 15.78 10.93
C LEU A 132 -15.46 14.91 10.63
N ALA A 133 -15.92 14.11 11.61
CA ALA A 133 -17.07 13.23 11.47
C ALA A 133 -18.37 13.97 11.15
N ARG A 134 -18.48 15.26 11.54
CA ARG A 134 -19.61 16.12 11.14
C ARG A 134 -19.73 16.30 9.62
N ASN A 135 -18.66 16.00 8.87
CA ASN A 135 -18.61 16.02 7.42
C ASN A 135 -18.52 14.61 6.81
N GLY A 136 -18.96 13.56 7.52
CA GLY A 136 -18.88 12.16 7.10
C GLY A 136 -19.46 11.89 5.71
N HIS A 137 -20.59 12.54 5.37
CA HIS A 137 -21.25 12.46 4.05
C HIS A 137 -20.37 12.84 2.86
N ARG A 138 -19.28 13.58 3.11
CA ARG A 138 -18.30 14.02 2.11
C ARG A 138 -17.02 13.20 2.13
N TRP A 139 -16.83 12.29 3.10
CA TRP A 139 -15.61 11.50 3.17
C TRP A 139 -15.50 10.60 1.95
N GLN A 140 -14.35 10.68 1.27
CA GLN A 140 -13.97 9.81 0.17
C GLN A 140 -12.85 8.87 0.57
N SER A 141 -11.86 9.40 1.30
CA SER A 141 -10.76 8.62 1.84
C SER A 141 -10.43 9.07 3.26
N LEU A 142 -10.13 8.11 4.12
CA LEU A 142 -9.65 8.34 5.47
C LEU A 142 -8.42 7.46 5.71
N SER A 143 -7.34 8.08 6.14
CA SER A 143 -6.09 7.43 6.56
C SER A 143 -5.79 7.86 7.98
N VAL A 144 -5.73 6.93 8.92
CA VAL A 144 -5.57 7.22 10.35
C VAL A 144 -4.46 6.36 10.94
N PHE A 145 -3.55 7.00 11.65
CA PHE A 145 -2.67 6.33 12.60
C PHE A 145 -3.37 6.26 13.95
N ILE A 146 -3.63 5.04 14.41
CA ILE A 146 -4.59 4.76 15.48
C ILE A 146 -3.86 4.21 16.70
N ASP A 147 -4.11 4.83 17.85
CA ASP A 147 -3.92 4.20 19.16
C ASP A 147 -5.23 3.55 19.63
N ALA A 148 -5.21 2.80 20.73
CA ALA A 148 -6.41 2.10 21.23
C ALA A 148 -7.62 3.04 21.45
N ARG A 149 -7.39 4.28 21.90
CA ARG A 149 -8.46 5.26 22.16
C ARG A 149 -9.05 5.82 20.87
N MET A 150 -8.20 6.20 19.92
CA MET A 150 -8.62 6.64 18.59
C MET A 150 -9.42 5.56 17.87
N CYS A 151 -9.10 4.29 18.13
CA CYS A 151 -9.79 3.17 17.53
C CYS A 151 -11.25 3.09 17.99
N GLN A 152 -11.48 3.17 19.31
CA GLN A 152 -12.83 3.25 19.87
C GLN A 152 -13.58 4.49 19.34
N ALA A 153 -12.93 5.65 19.32
CA ALA A 153 -13.54 6.86 18.80
C ALA A 153 -13.91 6.74 17.31
N LEU A 154 -13.07 6.08 16.51
CA LEU A 154 -13.34 5.83 15.10
C LEU A 154 -14.50 4.85 14.92
N GLU A 155 -14.53 3.77 15.70
CA GLU A 155 -15.63 2.82 15.72
C GLU A 155 -16.98 3.50 16.02
N ASP A 156 -17.04 4.27 17.10
CA ASP A 156 -18.23 5.03 17.51
C ASP A 156 -18.70 5.97 16.39
N ILE A 157 -17.75 6.64 15.73
CA ILE A 157 -18.03 7.54 14.61
C ILE A 157 -18.58 6.76 13.41
N ILE A 158 -17.97 5.64 13.04
CA ILE A 158 -18.43 4.83 11.91
C ILE A 158 -19.84 4.33 12.17
N LEU A 159 -20.10 3.77 13.36
CA LEU A 159 -21.43 3.29 13.74
C LEU A 159 -22.47 4.40 13.74
N HIS A 160 -22.12 5.59 14.25
CA HIS A 160 -23.00 6.75 14.25
C HIS A 160 -23.33 7.27 12.85
N GLN A 161 -22.32 7.38 11.97
CA GLN A 161 -22.51 7.84 10.59
C GLN A 161 -23.30 6.83 9.75
N LEU A 162 -23.09 5.52 9.96
CA LEU A 162 -23.87 4.47 9.31
C LEU A 162 -25.35 4.52 9.67
N ALA A 163 -25.69 4.83 10.94
CA ALA A 163 -27.08 5.03 11.35
C ALA A 163 -27.77 6.20 10.63
N GLN A 164 -27.00 7.10 10.01
CA GLN A 164 -27.47 8.26 9.25
C GLN A 164 -27.32 8.11 7.74
N ASP A 165 -26.89 6.93 7.25
CA ASP A 165 -26.52 6.69 5.84
C ASP A 165 -25.50 7.72 5.31
N ALA A 166 -24.61 8.18 6.18
CA ALA A 166 -23.73 9.31 5.93
C ALA A 166 -22.40 8.91 5.26
N PHE A 167 -22.29 7.75 4.62
CA PHE A 167 -21.09 7.36 3.87
C PHE A 167 -21.36 7.01 2.40
N PRO A 168 -22.07 7.86 1.62
CA PRO A 168 -22.37 7.53 0.22
C PRO A 168 -21.11 7.46 -0.66
N ASN A 169 -20.05 8.19 -0.29
CA ASN A 169 -18.83 8.35 -1.10
C ASN A 169 -17.57 7.73 -0.50
N PHE A 170 -17.67 7.03 0.64
CA PHE A 170 -16.50 6.60 1.40
C PHE A 170 -15.83 5.36 0.78
N ARG A 171 -14.84 5.59 -0.08
CA ARG A 171 -14.23 4.55 -0.94
C ARG A 171 -12.98 3.92 -0.36
N ARG A 172 -12.18 4.66 0.41
CA ARG A 172 -10.87 4.21 0.88
C ARG A 172 -10.71 4.38 2.38
N LEU A 173 -10.32 3.31 3.07
CA LEU A 173 -9.96 3.32 4.48
C LEU A 173 -8.54 2.78 4.66
N GLU A 174 -7.68 3.56 5.30
CA GLU A 174 -6.34 3.18 5.71
C GLU A 174 -6.20 3.32 7.22
N LEU A 175 -5.80 2.24 7.89
CA LEU A 175 -5.63 2.18 9.34
C LEU A 175 -4.21 1.70 9.63
N ASP A 176 -3.42 2.54 10.31
CA ASP A 176 -2.06 2.22 10.75
C ASP A 176 -2.01 2.14 12.28
N THR A 177 -1.78 0.95 12.81
CA THR A 177 -1.67 0.68 14.25
C THR A 177 -0.24 0.42 14.71
N THR A 178 0.78 0.75 13.90
CA THR A 178 2.19 0.56 14.29
C THR A 178 2.58 1.33 15.56
N ALA A 179 1.86 2.41 15.89
CA ALA A 179 2.08 3.17 17.12
C ALA A 179 1.32 2.61 18.34
N ALA A 180 0.37 1.69 18.15
CA ALA A 180 -0.39 1.11 19.25
C ALA A 180 0.53 0.18 20.04
N ARG A 181 0.81 0.49 21.31
CA ARG A 181 1.57 -0.40 22.20
C ARG A 181 0.71 -1.51 22.82
N GLU A 182 -0.60 -1.31 22.77
CA GLU A 182 -1.60 -2.19 23.38
C GLU A 182 -2.24 -3.09 22.32
N THR A 183 -2.65 -4.29 22.73
CA THR A 183 -3.43 -5.20 21.88
C THR A 183 -4.79 -4.59 21.62
N PHE A 184 -5.20 -4.53 20.35
CA PHE A 184 -6.50 -4.01 19.94
C PHE A 184 -7.42 -5.14 19.49
N ASP A 185 -8.68 -5.11 19.92
CA ASP A 185 -9.71 -6.01 19.42
C ASP A 185 -10.28 -5.49 18.10
N TRP A 186 -9.78 -6.05 17.00
CA TRP A 186 -10.21 -5.70 15.66
C TRP A 186 -11.61 -6.16 15.29
N SER A 187 -12.21 -7.07 16.06
CA SER A 187 -13.48 -7.69 15.66
C SER A 187 -14.61 -6.66 15.58
N THR A 188 -14.70 -5.74 16.54
CA THR A 188 -15.75 -4.71 16.57
C THR A 188 -15.55 -3.67 15.47
N LEU A 189 -14.33 -3.19 15.27
CA LEU A 189 -14.03 -2.27 14.18
C LEU A 189 -14.24 -2.95 12.81
N ALA A 190 -13.83 -4.20 12.64
CA ALA A 190 -14.06 -4.98 11.42
C ALA A 190 -15.56 -5.10 11.10
N GLN A 191 -16.40 -5.35 12.12
CA GLN A 191 -17.86 -5.37 11.98
C GLN A 191 -18.44 -4.00 11.64
N ALA A 192 -17.90 -2.91 12.18
CA ALA A 192 -18.33 -1.56 11.83
C ALA A 192 -17.96 -1.23 10.38
N VAL A 193 -16.71 -1.52 9.97
CA VAL A 193 -16.20 -1.30 8.61
C VAL A 193 -16.98 -2.11 7.58
N SER A 194 -17.41 -3.33 7.91
CA SER A 194 -18.13 -4.19 6.98
C SER A 194 -19.52 -3.70 6.59
N ARG A 195 -20.07 -2.73 7.33
CA ARG A 195 -21.34 -2.08 7.02
C ARG A 195 -21.18 -0.92 6.04
N ILE A 196 -19.95 -0.52 5.69
CA ILE A 196 -19.67 0.57 4.77
C ILE A 196 -19.70 0.04 3.31
N ASN A 197 -20.88 -0.02 2.72
CA ASN A 197 -21.09 -0.58 1.37
C ASN A 197 -20.35 0.15 0.24
N SER A 198 -20.01 1.42 0.45
CA SER A 198 -19.27 2.25 -0.50
C SER A 198 -17.76 1.99 -0.49
N LEU A 199 -17.25 1.26 0.51
CA LEU A 199 -15.83 0.97 0.66
C LEU A 199 -15.35 0.04 -0.46
N LYS A 200 -14.27 0.46 -1.14
CA LYS A 200 -13.64 -0.26 -2.26
C LYS A 200 -12.18 -0.58 -2.01
N GLU A 201 -11.54 0.14 -1.10
CA GLU A 201 -10.13 -0.02 -0.82
C GLU A 201 -9.89 -0.04 0.69
N LEU A 202 -9.21 -1.09 1.15
CA LEU A 202 -8.88 -1.28 2.55
C LEU A 202 -7.37 -1.50 2.70
N TYR A 203 -6.76 -0.68 3.54
CA TYR A 203 -5.35 -0.74 3.86
C TYR A 203 -5.19 -0.87 5.37
N LEU A 204 -4.64 -1.99 5.85
CA LEU A 204 -4.35 -2.21 7.26
C LEU A 204 -2.84 -2.37 7.45
N VAL A 205 -2.27 -1.65 8.40
CA VAL A 205 -0.85 -1.70 8.77
C VAL A 205 -0.73 -1.81 10.27
N GLY A 206 0.17 -2.64 10.75
CA GLY A 206 0.43 -2.72 12.18
C GLY A 206 1.13 -4.00 12.60
N GLU A 207 1.79 -3.94 13.74
CA GLU A 207 2.48 -5.10 14.34
C GLU A 207 1.63 -5.76 15.43
N CYS A 208 0.53 -5.12 15.83
CA CYS A 208 -0.20 -5.42 17.06
C CYS A 208 -1.49 -6.24 16.84
N LEU A 209 -1.62 -6.94 15.71
CA LEU A 209 -2.59 -8.04 15.57
C LEU A 209 -2.11 -9.26 16.37
N ARG A 210 -1.98 -9.12 17.70
CA ARG A 210 -1.92 -10.26 18.62
C ARG A 210 -3.33 -10.51 19.13
N SER A 211 -4.23 -10.88 18.23
CA SER A 211 -5.64 -11.11 18.54
C SER A 211 -6.07 -12.42 17.86
N PRO A 212 -7.09 -13.12 18.38
CA PRO A 212 -7.37 -14.53 18.09
C PRO A 212 -7.63 -14.78 16.60
N ASP A 213 -7.49 -16.06 16.21
CA ASP A 213 -7.77 -16.56 14.87
C ASP A 213 -8.97 -15.82 14.24
N TYR A 214 -8.76 -15.22 13.06
CA TYR A 214 -9.78 -14.57 12.25
C TYR A 214 -10.32 -13.22 12.75
N ALA A 215 -9.50 -12.38 13.37
CA ALA A 215 -9.90 -11.04 13.82
C ALA A 215 -10.56 -10.14 12.74
N LEU A 216 -10.25 -10.38 11.45
CA LEU A 216 -10.83 -9.63 10.31
C LEU A 216 -12.01 -10.35 9.62
N GLN A 217 -12.56 -11.42 10.21
CA GLN A 217 -13.68 -12.16 9.62
C GLN A 217 -14.93 -11.31 9.43
N GLY A 218 -15.11 -10.27 10.26
CA GLY A 218 -16.25 -9.38 10.18
C GLY A 218 -16.33 -8.58 8.88
N ILE A 219 -15.23 -8.44 8.13
CA ILE A 219 -15.12 -7.60 6.93
C ILE A 219 -15.84 -8.24 5.73
N GLN A 220 -16.61 -7.44 4.99
CA GLN A 220 -17.24 -7.84 3.73
C GLN A 220 -16.23 -7.72 2.56
N TRP A 221 -15.34 -8.70 2.45
CA TRP A 221 -14.29 -8.75 1.43
C TRP A 221 -14.82 -8.69 -0.02
N GLY A 222 -16.02 -9.20 -0.27
CA GLY A 222 -16.60 -9.35 -1.62
C GLY A 222 -16.86 -8.04 -2.37
N HIS A 223 -16.83 -6.89 -1.70
CA HIS A 223 -17.02 -5.58 -2.33
C HIS A 223 -15.72 -4.78 -2.50
N LEU A 224 -14.61 -5.28 -1.96
CA LEU A 224 -13.31 -4.62 -2.00
C LEU A 224 -12.58 -4.95 -3.31
N THR A 225 -12.09 -3.90 -3.96
CA THR A 225 -11.30 -3.97 -5.20
C THR A 225 -9.79 -3.94 -4.92
N THR A 226 -9.38 -3.29 -3.84
CA THR A 226 -7.97 -3.18 -3.42
C THR A 226 -7.86 -3.54 -1.94
N ILE A 227 -7.04 -4.53 -1.64
CA ILE A 227 -6.78 -5.01 -0.29
C ILE A 227 -5.27 -4.96 -0.05
N PHE A 228 -4.88 -4.28 1.03
CA PHE A 228 -3.49 -4.23 1.47
C PHE A 228 -3.42 -4.51 2.95
N LEU A 229 -2.75 -5.60 3.33
CA LEU A 229 -2.61 -6.05 4.70
C LEU A 229 -1.12 -6.18 5.03
N ASP A 230 -0.57 -5.17 5.69
CA ASP A 230 0.76 -5.17 6.31
C ASP A 230 0.63 -5.35 7.82
N VAL A 231 -0.05 -6.45 8.14
CA VAL A 231 -0.34 -6.92 9.48
C VAL A 231 -0.07 -8.43 9.52
N PRO A 232 0.31 -9.01 10.67
CA PRO A 232 0.49 -10.44 10.78
C PRO A 232 -0.82 -11.18 10.44
N VAL A 233 -0.78 -12.03 9.42
CA VAL A 233 -1.91 -12.86 8.96
C VAL A 233 -1.39 -14.25 8.67
N THR A 234 -2.03 -15.29 9.17
CA THR A 234 -1.66 -16.67 8.86
C THR A 234 -2.02 -17.03 7.41
N VAL A 235 -1.39 -18.04 6.81
CA VAL A 235 -1.72 -18.50 5.44
C VAL A 235 -3.21 -18.89 5.31
N ASP A 236 -3.81 -19.47 6.33
CA ASP A 236 -5.19 -19.95 6.30
C ASP A 236 -6.18 -18.78 6.39
N GLU A 237 -5.89 -17.77 7.22
CA GLU A 237 -6.64 -16.52 7.25
C GLU A 237 -6.53 -15.78 5.91
N ALA A 238 -5.32 -15.70 5.33
CA ALA A 238 -5.13 -15.09 4.03
C ALA A 238 -5.91 -15.82 2.93
N ALA A 239 -5.95 -17.16 2.97
CA ALA A 239 -6.76 -17.97 2.08
C ALA A 239 -8.26 -17.69 2.29
N PHE A 240 -8.72 -17.63 3.54
CA PHE A 240 -10.09 -17.27 3.86
C PHE A 240 -10.46 -15.88 3.31
N TYR A 241 -9.64 -14.85 3.55
CA TYR A 241 -9.89 -13.49 3.05
C TYR A 241 -9.89 -13.45 1.51
N LEU A 242 -8.94 -14.13 0.87
CA LEU A 242 -8.87 -14.23 -0.60
C LEU A 242 -10.12 -14.89 -1.18
N ALA A 243 -10.57 -16.02 -0.63
CA ALA A 243 -11.75 -16.74 -1.10
C ALA A 243 -13.03 -15.87 -1.06
N HIS A 244 -13.11 -14.92 -0.13
CA HIS A 244 -14.22 -13.98 -0.02
C HIS A 244 -14.03 -12.69 -0.84
N SER A 245 -12.87 -12.49 -1.46
CA SER A 245 -12.49 -11.27 -2.20
C SER A 245 -12.76 -11.40 -3.70
N THR A 246 -13.97 -11.80 -4.09
CA THR A 246 -14.30 -12.15 -5.49
C THR A 246 -14.23 -11.00 -6.48
N THR A 247 -14.31 -9.75 -6.00
CA THR A 247 -14.20 -8.52 -6.83
C THR A 247 -12.83 -7.86 -6.74
N ALA A 248 -11.90 -8.41 -5.95
CA ALA A 248 -10.59 -7.81 -5.75
C ALA A 248 -9.77 -7.87 -7.04
N GLU A 249 -9.20 -6.72 -7.42
CA GLU A 249 -8.26 -6.59 -8.52
C GLU A 249 -6.81 -6.60 -8.04
N THR A 250 -6.57 -6.06 -6.84
CA THR A 250 -5.26 -5.97 -6.22
C THR A 250 -5.32 -6.45 -4.78
N VAL A 251 -4.49 -7.45 -4.43
CA VAL A 251 -4.37 -7.95 -3.07
C VAL A 251 -2.90 -8.03 -2.67
N THR A 252 -2.57 -7.51 -1.49
CA THR A 252 -1.22 -7.54 -0.92
C THR A 252 -1.28 -8.03 0.52
N PHE A 253 -0.53 -9.09 0.83
CA PHE A 253 -0.26 -9.55 2.18
C PHE A 253 1.24 -9.40 2.44
N ASN A 254 1.63 -8.52 3.37
CA ASN A 254 3.03 -8.19 3.61
C ASN A 254 3.71 -8.98 4.73
N PHE A 255 2.92 -9.59 5.62
CA PHE A 255 3.40 -10.29 6.80
C PHE A 255 2.66 -11.62 7.02
N LEU A 256 2.81 -12.54 6.07
CA LEU A 256 2.25 -13.88 6.18
C LEU A 256 3.01 -14.72 7.22
N LEU A 257 2.27 -15.25 8.19
CA LEU A 257 2.75 -16.17 9.22
C LEU A 257 2.54 -17.63 8.81
N TRP A 258 3.34 -18.51 9.41
CA TRP A 258 3.20 -19.96 9.27
C TRP A 258 1.89 -20.46 9.89
N THR A 259 1.28 -21.49 9.29
CA THR A 259 0.09 -22.17 9.83
C THR A 259 0.40 -23.59 10.26
N ASP A 260 -0.47 -24.15 11.11
CA ASP A 260 -0.42 -25.58 11.40
C ASP A 260 -0.78 -26.37 10.13
N PRO A 261 0.11 -27.26 9.63
CA PRO A 261 -0.14 -28.04 8.42
C PRO A 261 -1.38 -28.96 8.51
N ASN A 262 -1.94 -29.18 9.71
CA ASN A 262 -3.13 -30.00 9.91
C ASN A 262 -4.46 -29.25 9.66
N VAL A 263 -4.44 -27.93 9.44
CA VAL A 263 -5.66 -27.17 9.14
C VAL A 263 -6.13 -27.52 7.73
N PRO A 264 -7.37 -28.00 7.54
CA PRO A 264 -7.87 -28.33 6.22
C PRO A 264 -7.98 -27.07 5.36
N TYR A 265 -7.43 -27.15 4.14
CA TYR A 265 -7.48 -26.06 3.18
C TYR A 265 -8.92 -25.74 2.74
N PRO A 266 -9.22 -24.47 2.45
CA PRO A 266 -10.47 -24.11 1.81
C PRO A 266 -10.63 -24.84 0.47
N GLN A 267 -11.89 -24.99 0.04
CA GLN A 267 -12.20 -25.51 -1.29
C GLN A 267 -11.51 -24.65 -2.35
N HIS A 268 -11.00 -25.32 -3.38
CA HIS A 268 -10.36 -24.66 -4.50
C HIS A 268 -11.31 -23.61 -5.11
N THR A 269 -10.83 -22.37 -5.25
CA THR A 269 -11.65 -21.20 -5.56
C THR A 269 -11.04 -20.39 -6.69
N THR A 270 -11.87 -19.88 -7.60
CA THR A 270 -11.42 -18.98 -8.68
C THR A 270 -11.64 -17.52 -8.31
N LEU A 271 -10.61 -16.67 -8.47
CA LEU A 271 -10.69 -15.21 -8.31
C LEU A 271 -10.57 -14.55 -9.69
N PRO A 272 -11.69 -14.33 -10.40
CA PRO A 272 -11.67 -13.97 -11.80
C PRO A 272 -11.19 -12.54 -12.06
N CYS A 273 -11.27 -11.65 -11.07
CA CYS A 273 -10.94 -10.23 -11.22
C CYS A 273 -9.51 -9.89 -10.78
N LEU A 274 -8.81 -10.82 -10.12
CA LEU A 274 -7.52 -10.53 -9.50
C LEU A 274 -6.43 -10.37 -10.55
N LYS A 275 -5.92 -9.13 -10.69
CA LYS A 275 -4.87 -8.74 -11.64
C LYS A 275 -3.50 -8.64 -10.99
N SER A 276 -3.43 -8.35 -9.69
CA SER A 276 -2.19 -8.18 -8.95
C SER A 276 -2.25 -8.85 -7.59
N LEU A 277 -1.32 -9.78 -7.35
CA LEU A 277 -1.16 -10.47 -6.07
C LEU A 277 0.25 -10.28 -5.54
N THR A 278 0.37 -9.77 -4.33
CA THR A 278 1.64 -9.69 -3.59
C THR A 278 1.54 -10.51 -2.31
N LEU A 279 2.44 -11.47 -2.16
CA LEU A 279 2.57 -12.33 -0.99
C LEU A 279 3.95 -12.08 -0.38
N SER A 280 4.02 -11.72 0.90
CA SER A 280 5.27 -11.50 1.60
C SER A 280 5.18 -12.07 3.00
N GLY A 281 6.15 -12.89 3.40
CA GLY A 281 6.18 -13.53 4.72
C GLY A 281 6.92 -14.86 4.73
N SER A 282 6.30 -15.87 5.36
CA SER A 282 6.82 -17.23 5.46
C SER A 282 7.01 -17.90 4.09
N ASP A 283 7.83 -18.95 4.05
CA ASP A 283 7.98 -19.79 2.87
C ASP A 283 6.67 -20.48 2.47
N GLU A 284 5.71 -20.68 3.37
CA GLU A 284 4.41 -21.29 3.04
C GLU A 284 3.43 -20.41 2.25
N SER A 285 3.76 -19.14 1.98
CA SER A 285 2.85 -18.25 1.24
C SER A 285 2.47 -18.78 -0.15
N HIS A 286 3.34 -19.58 -0.77
CA HIS A 286 3.07 -20.22 -2.06
C HIS A 286 1.89 -21.19 -2.05
N ARG A 287 1.51 -21.74 -0.89
CA ARG A 287 0.37 -22.67 -0.78
C ARG A 287 -0.95 -22.02 -1.19
N LEU A 288 -1.03 -20.69 -1.09
CA LEU A 288 -2.14 -19.92 -1.65
C LEU A 288 -2.25 -20.12 -3.18
N LEU A 289 -1.13 -20.31 -3.87
CA LEU A 289 -1.13 -20.54 -5.31
C LEU A 289 -1.66 -21.93 -5.69
N ASP A 290 -1.70 -22.88 -4.75
CA ASP A 290 -2.20 -24.24 -5.02
C ASP A 290 -3.72 -24.33 -4.92
N VAL A 291 -4.34 -23.50 -4.07
CA VAL A 291 -5.77 -23.56 -3.75
C VAL A 291 -6.61 -22.55 -4.52
N PHE A 292 -5.99 -21.66 -5.29
CA PHE A 292 -6.70 -20.66 -6.08
C PHE A 292 -6.40 -20.74 -7.58
N ASP A 293 -7.38 -20.29 -8.37
CA ASP A 293 -7.21 -19.96 -9.78
C ASP A 293 -7.30 -18.45 -9.98
N PHE A 294 -6.36 -17.89 -10.75
CA PHE A 294 -6.27 -16.46 -11.00
C PHE A 294 -6.26 -16.16 -12.51
N PRO A 295 -7.37 -16.39 -13.24
CA PRO A 295 -7.37 -16.31 -14.71
C PRO A 295 -7.03 -14.93 -15.29
N SER A 296 -7.17 -13.86 -14.49
CA SER A 296 -6.85 -12.48 -14.89
C SER A 296 -5.52 -11.97 -14.31
N LEU A 297 -4.71 -12.83 -13.68
CA LEU A 297 -3.49 -12.39 -13.00
C LEU A 297 -2.45 -11.89 -13.99
N GLU A 298 -2.07 -10.63 -13.84
CA GLU A 298 -1.05 -9.97 -14.65
C GLU A 298 0.25 -9.76 -13.85
N ASN A 299 0.15 -9.60 -12.53
CA ASN A 299 1.29 -9.27 -11.67
C ASN A 299 1.30 -10.22 -10.46
N LEU A 300 2.41 -10.93 -10.28
CA LEU A 300 2.65 -11.78 -9.12
C LEU A 300 3.97 -11.38 -8.46
N SER A 301 3.90 -11.00 -7.18
CA SER A 301 5.07 -10.73 -6.35
C SER A 301 5.08 -11.67 -5.16
N ILE A 302 6.16 -12.41 -4.95
CA ILE A 302 6.35 -13.31 -3.81
C ILE A 302 7.62 -12.88 -3.10
N ARG A 303 7.55 -12.60 -1.79
CA ARG A 303 8.69 -12.22 -0.97
C ARG A 303 8.81 -13.17 0.23
N ILE A 304 9.94 -13.85 0.32
CA ILE A 304 10.17 -14.84 1.35
C ILE A 304 11.20 -14.28 2.32
N THR A 305 10.79 -14.06 3.56
CA THR A 305 11.64 -13.43 4.58
C THR A 305 12.42 -14.44 5.41
N MET A 306 11.90 -15.66 5.59
CA MET A 306 12.51 -16.70 6.42
C MET A 306 12.28 -18.11 5.83
N PRO A 307 13.09 -18.55 4.85
CA PRO A 307 12.96 -19.90 4.30
C PRO A 307 13.44 -20.95 5.30
N ARG A 308 12.63 -21.97 5.55
CA ARG A 308 12.99 -23.13 6.39
C ARG A 308 13.36 -24.35 5.56
N SER A 309 12.96 -24.37 4.31
CA SER A 309 13.13 -25.50 3.39
C SER A 309 13.70 -25.05 2.04
N PRO A 310 14.30 -25.97 1.25
CA PRO A 310 14.61 -25.72 -0.15
C PRO A 310 13.34 -25.30 -0.89
N LEU A 311 13.42 -24.29 -1.75
CA LEU A 311 12.27 -23.54 -2.30
C LEU A 311 11.30 -24.46 -3.08
N PRO A 312 10.14 -24.88 -2.53
CA PRO A 312 9.20 -25.76 -3.23
C PRO A 312 8.35 -25.03 -4.31
N HIS A 313 8.48 -23.70 -4.40
CA HIS A 313 7.47 -22.86 -5.05
C HIS A 313 7.49 -22.90 -6.58
N ALA A 314 8.56 -23.40 -7.20
CA ALA A 314 8.60 -23.53 -8.65
C ALA A 314 7.53 -24.52 -9.15
N LEU A 315 7.19 -25.54 -8.35
CA LEU A 315 6.10 -26.48 -8.64
C LEU A 315 4.74 -25.81 -8.57
N SER A 316 4.43 -25.14 -7.45
CA SER A 316 3.15 -24.41 -7.29
C SER A 316 2.93 -23.34 -8.36
N LEU A 317 4.00 -22.66 -8.77
CA LEU A 317 3.93 -21.68 -9.85
C LEU A 317 3.63 -22.33 -11.21
N ASN A 318 4.22 -23.50 -11.48
CA ASN A 318 3.91 -24.26 -12.69
C ASN A 318 2.44 -24.67 -12.74
N ASP A 319 1.96 -25.25 -11.65
CA ASP A 319 0.59 -25.73 -11.53
C ASP A 319 -0.40 -24.56 -11.64
N LEU A 320 -0.07 -23.42 -11.01
CA LEU A 320 -0.85 -22.21 -11.12
C LEU A 320 -0.99 -21.76 -12.57
N MET A 321 0.11 -21.70 -13.33
CA MET A 321 0.07 -21.22 -14.71
C MET A 321 -0.65 -22.20 -15.64
N GLU A 322 -0.59 -23.51 -15.37
CA GLU A 322 -1.37 -24.50 -16.11
C GLU A 322 -2.87 -24.33 -15.92
N ARG A 323 -3.24 -24.21 -14.64
CA ARG A 323 -4.63 -24.25 -14.18
C ARG A 323 -5.33 -22.92 -14.44
N SER A 324 -4.66 -21.82 -14.11
CA SER A 324 -5.22 -20.47 -14.26
C SER A 324 -5.14 -19.94 -15.69
N ARG A 325 -4.15 -20.38 -16.49
CA ARG A 325 -3.88 -19.86 -17.85
C ARG A 325 -3.84 -18.32 -17.89
N CYS A 326 -3.27 -17.72 -16.85
CA CYS A 326 -3.31 -16.28 -16.65
C CYS A 326 -2.37 -15.52 -17.60
N PRO A 327 -2.71 -14.27 -17.97
CA PRO A 327 -1.88 -13.42 -18.82
C PRO A 327 -0.76 -12.75 -18.00
N LEU A 328 0.06 -13.54 -17.32
CA LEU A 328 1.08 -13.02 -16.41
C LEU A 328 2.10 -12.16 -17.18
N LYS A 329 2.20 -10.89 -16.79
CA LYS A 329 3.10 -9.89 -17.38
C LYS A 329 4.37 -9.73 -16.55
N ASN A 330 4.20 -9.73 -15.23
CA ASN A 330 5.26 -9.46 -14.26
C ASN A 330 5.29 -10.54 -13.18
N LEU A 331 6.44 -11.18 -13.03
CA LEU A 331 6.76 -12.06 -11.91
C LEU A 331 7.96 -11.50 -11.15
N LEU A 332 7.78 -11.23 -9.86
CA LEU A 332 8.83 -10.82 -8.94
C LEU A 332 8.93 -11.82 -7.80
N ILE A 333 10.09 -12.45 -7.62
CA ILE A 333 10.39 -13.32 -6.49
C ILE A 333 11.52 -12.68 -5.71
N VAL A 334 11.27 -12.29 -4.47
CA VAL A 334 12.24 -11.66 -3.59
C VAL A 334 12.61 -12.61 -2.47
N LEU A 335 13.89 -12.94 -2.35
CA LEU A 335 14.41 -13.80 -1.29
C LEU A 335 15.27 -12.95 -0.35
N CYS A 336 14.93 -12.94 0.94
CA CYS A 336 15.77 -12.31 1.98
C CYS A 336 16.94 -13.21 2.43
N CYS A 337 17.21 -14.30 1.71
CA CYS A 337 18.31 -15.23 1.95
C CYS A 337 19.10 -15.43 0.65
N THR A 338 20.28 -16.05 0.72
CA THR A 338 21.06 -16.43 -0.46
C THR A 338 20.25 -17.33 -1.39
N LEU A 339 20.10 -16.95 -2.65
CA LEU A 339 19.52 -17.78 -3.70
C LEU A 339 20.54 -18.82 -4.13
N SER A 340 20.23 -20.11 -3.94
CA SER A 340 21.13 -21.16 -4.40
C SER A 340 21.12 -21.23 -5.94
N PRO A 341 22.23 -21.64 -6.57
CA PRO A 341 22.29 -21.77 -8.03
C PRO A 341 21.27 -22.77 -8.60
N SER A 342 20.96 -23.85 -7.88
CA SER A 342 19.94 -24.82 -8.27
C SER A 342 18.54 -24.22 -8.27
N ASP A 343 18.20 -23.44 -7.24
CA ASP A 343 16.86 -22.83 -7.15
C ASP A 343 16.70 -21.77 -8.24
N ALA A 344 17.74 -20.95 -8.48
CA ALA A 344 17.75 -19.98 -9.56
C ALA A 344 17.53 -20.67 -10.92
N ALA A 345 18.22 -21.78 -11.16
CA ALA A 345 18.07 -22.56 -12.38
C ALA A 345 16.65 -23.11 -12.53
N GLU A 346 16.02 -23.59 -11.46
CA GLU A 346 14.66 -24.12 -11.49
C GLU A 346 13.64 -23.09 -11.99
N TYR A 347 13.74 -21.84 -11.52
CA TYR A 347 12.88 -20.75 -12.01
C TYR A 347 13.23 -20.33 -13.44
N LEU A 348 14.51 -20.13 -13.76
CA LEU A 348 14.92 -19.55 -15.05
C LEU A 348 14.78 -20.54 -16.21
N LEU A 349 14.95 -21.84 -15.95
CA LEU A 349 14.78 -22.91 -16.93
C LEU A 349 13.32 -23.32 -17.14
N ASN A 350 12.41 -22.77 -16.33
CA ASN A 350 10.99 -23.05 -16.47
C ASN A 350 10.45 -22.47 -17.79
N SER A 351 10.20 -23.37 -18.75
CA SER A 351 9.76 -22.98 -20.10
C SER A 351 8.43 -22.24 -20.13
N ARG A 352 7.59 -22.41 -19.10
CA ARG A 352 6.31 -21.73 -19.03
C ARG A 352 6.48 -20.25 -18.68
N LEU A 353 7.55 -19.89 -17.96
CA LEU A 353 7.87 -18.50 -17.65
C LEU A 353 8.45 -17.75 -18.83
N HIS A 354 8.97 -18.42 -19.87
CA HIS A 354 9.57 -17.76 -21.03
C HIS A 354 8.62 -16.85 -21.81
N ASN A 355 7.31 -17.04 -21.66
CA ASN A 355 6.28 -16.17 -22.23
C ASN A 355 5.94 -14.94 -21.36
N VAL A 356 6.43 -14.89 -20.12
CA VAL A 356 6.23 -13.77 -19.21
C VAL A 356 7.22 -12.66 -19.59
N PRO A 357 6.76 -11.47 -20.01
CA PRO A 357 7.63 -10.36 -20.43
C PRO A 357 8.68 -9.96 -19.39
N GLN A 358 8.35 -10.07 -18.11
CA GLN A 358 9.24 -9.70 -17.02
C GLN A 358 9.25 -10.75 -15.91
N VAL A 359 10.43 -11.33 -15.67
CA VAL A 359 10.70 -12.22 -14.54
C VAL A 359 11.92 -11.70 -13.81
N VAL A 360 11.76 -11.44 -12.51
CA VAL A 360 12.82 -10.91 -11.65
C VAL A 360 12.93 -11.79 -10.42
N LEU A 361 14.11 -12.38 -10.23
CA LEU A 361 14.54 -12.98 -8.98
C LEU A 361 15.44 -11.95 -8.28
N ALA A 362 14.98 -11.43 -7.15
CA ALA A 362 15.69 -10.45 -6.34
C ALA A 362 16.18 -11.12 -5.06
N CYS A 363 17.42 -10.84 -4.68
CA CYS A 363 18.07 -11.44 -3.53
C CYS A 363 19.02 -10.44 -2.88
N ASP A 364 19.17 -10.50 -1.55
CA ASP A 364 20.16 -9.69 -0.84
C ASP A 364 21.60 -10.07 -1.23
N TYR A 365 21.82 -11.33 -1.66
CA TYR A 365 23.11 -11.81 -2.15
C TYR A 365 22.95 -12.90 -3.22
N ILE A 366 23.32 -12.58 -4.47
CA ILE A 366 23.45 -13.56 -5.54
C ILE A 366 24.88 -14.12 -5.49
N CYS A 367 25.01 -15.43 -5.27
CA CYS A 367 26.32 -16.09 -5.30
C CYS A 367 26.92 -16.01 -6.71
N GLY A 368 28.24 -15.83 -6.83
CA GLY A 368 28.92 -15.81 -8.14
C GLY A 368 28.66 -17.06 -8.99
N GLU A 369 28.40 -18.21 -8.35
CA GLU A 369 28.01 -19.46 -9.03
C GLU A 369 26.70 -19.34 -9.81
N VAL A 370 25.79 -18.45 -9.40
CA VAL A 370 24.53 -18.22 -10.11
C VAL A 370 24.79 -17.52 -11.44
N GLU A 371 25.79 -16.64 -11.51
CA GLU A 371 26.22 -16.05 -12.78
C GLU A 371 26.83 -17.11 -13.70
N ASP A 372 27.63 -18.03 -13.15
CA ASP A 372 28.22 -19.11 -13.93
C ASP A 372 27.14 -20.05 -14.49
N ILE A 373 26.13 -20.40 -13.69
CA ILE A 373 24.99 -21.20 -14.16
C ILE A 373 24.23 -20.45 -15.27
N ALA A 374 24.02 -19.15 -15.14
CA ALA A 374 23.34 -18.37 -16.17
C ALA A 374 24.07 -18.43 -17.52
N ARG A 375 25.41 -18.54 -17.52
CA ARG A 375 26.21 -18.72 -18.74
C ARG A 375 26.06 -20.11 -19.36
N THR A 376 25.66 -21.11 -18.58
CA THR A 376 25.47 -22.49 -19.09
C THR A 376 24.11 -22.72 -19.76
N PHE A 377 23.18 -21.77 -19.65
CA PHE A 377 21.85 -21.92 -20.23
C PHE A 377 21.90 -21.92 -21.76
N LYS A 378 21.23 -22.91 -22.36
CA LYS A 378 21.23 -23.17 -23.81
C LYS A 378 20.27 -22.22 -24.56
N LYS A 379 20.36 -22.26 -25.90
CA LYS A 379 19.40 -21.66 -26.83
C LYS A 379 17.95 -21.98 -26.45
N GLY A 380 17.11 -20.94 -26.39
CA GLY A 380 15.67 -21.05 -26.11
C GLY A 380 15.21 -20.36 -24.83
N VAL A 381 16.13 -19.98 -23.93
CA VAL A 381 15.84 -19.17 -22.74
C VAL A 381 15.94 -17.68 -23.11
N PRO A 382 15.06 -16.80 -22.59
CA PRO A 382 15.23 -15.36 -22.74
C PRO A 382 16.61 -14.88 -22.26
N PRO A 383 17.16 -13.78 -22.83
CA PRO A 383 18.40 -13.20 -22.33
C PRO A 383 18.27 -12.85 -20.84
N ILE A 384 19.13 -13.44 -20.03
CA ILE A 384 19.20 -13.25 -18.59
C ILE A 384 20.18 -12.12 -18.30
N TRP A 385 19.68 -11.17 -17.54
CA TRP A 385 20.38 -10.01 -17.05
C TRP A 385 20.61 -10.17 -15.56
N VAL A 386 21.71 -9.61 -15.10
CA VAL A 386 21.96 -9.36 -13.69
C VAL A 386 22.18 -7.87 -13.51
N TRP A 387 21.51 -7.28 -12.54
CA TRP A 387 21.59 -5.86 -12.25
C TRP A 387 21.44 -5.59 -10.76
N GLU A 388 22.08 -4.52 -10.29
CA GLU A 388 22.02 -4.12 -8.89
C GLU A 388 21.07 -2.93 -8.72
N VAL A 389 20.19 -3.00 -7.73
CA VAL A 389 19.37 -1.86 -7.32
C VAL A 389 20.09 -1.13 -6.20
N LYS A 390 20.87 -0.10 -6.57
CA LYS A 390 21.72 0.69 -5.64
C LYS A 390 21.01 1.16 -4.37
N ALA A 391 19.70 1.43 -4.47
CA ALA A 391 18.92 1.92 -3.33
C ALA A 391 18.81 0.90 -2.18
N LYS A 392 19.01 -0.40 -2.45
CA LYS A 392 18.76 -1.47 -1.49
C LYS A 392 19.92 -2.45 -1.31
N GLY A 393 20.97 -2.35 -2.12
CA GLY A 393 22.03 -3.37 -2.18
C GLY A 393 21.53 -4.74 -2.65
N THR A 394 20.28 -4.81 -3.14
CA THR A 394 19.67 -6.02 -3.66
C THR A 394 20.18 -6.27 -5.07
N GLN A 395 20.60 -7.50 -5.31
CA GLN A 395 20.98 -7.98 -6.63
C GLN A 395 19.77 -8.66 -7.26
N ASN A 396 19.51 -8.31 -8.52
CA ASN A 396 18.42 -8.86 -9.30
C ASN A 396 18.97 -9.68 -10.45
N MET A 397 18.26 -10.73 -10.80
CA MET A 397 18.50 -11.51 -12.00
C MET A 397 17.20 -11.90 -12.69
N GLY A 398 17.26 -12.12 -14.00
CA GLY A 398 16.10 -12.55 -14.80
C GLY A 398 16.02 -11.80 -16.11
N TRP A 399 14.83 -11.56 -16.64
CA TRP A 399 14.64 -10.85 -17.90
C TRP A 399 13.52 -9.83 -17.80
N LYS A 400 13.60 -8.80 -18.65
CA LYS A 400 12.54 -7.81 -18.86
C LYS A 400 12.62 -7.23 -20.25
N GLN A 401 11.47 -6.87 -20.78
CA GLN A 401 11.34 -6.31 -22.13
C GLN A 401 11.97 -4.91 -22.25
N GLU A 402 11.89 -4.11 -21.19
CA GLU A 402 12.44 -2.74 -21.15
C GLU A 402 13.29 -2.53 -19.89
N PHE A 403 14.49 -1.96 -20.07
CA PHE A 403 15.34 -1.51 -18.97
C PHE A 403 15.20 0.00 -18.79
N ASP A 404 14.88 0.43 -17.57
CA ASP A 404 14.96 1.84 -17.22
C ASP A 404 16.41 2.16 -16.88
N LYS A 405 17.09 2.86 -17.80
CA LYS A 405 18.50 3.25 -17.65
C LYS A 405 18.79 4.05 -16.37
N HIS A 406 17.78 4.71 -15.80
CA HIS A 406 17.94 5.49 -14.56
C HIS A 406 17.84 4.62 -13.31
N LEU A 407 16.97 3.61 -13.32
CA LEU A 407 16.73 2.70 -12.19
C LEU A 407 17.66 1.48 -12.19
N ASP A 408 18.07 1.02 -13.37
CA ASP A 408 18.81 -0.23 -13.57
C ASP A 408 20.30 0.00 -13.87
N LYS A 409 20.95 0.85 -13.06
CA LYS A 409 22.36 1.16 -13.26
C LYS A 409 23.22 -0.07 -13.02
N GLY A 410 24.04 -0.43 -14.02
CA GLY A 410 25.00 -1.53 -13.92
C GLY A 410 24.47 -2.88 -14.41
N ALA A 411 23.31 -2.92 -15.08
CA ALA A 411 22.82 -4.13 -15.73
C ALA A 411 23.84 -4.70 -16.73
N ARG A 412 24.12 -6.01 -16.62
CA ARG A 412 25.00 -6.77 -17.52
C ARG A 412 24.24 -7.99 -18.03
N ILE A 413 24.38 -8.29 -19.32
CA ILE A 413 23.86 -9.53 -19.92
C ILE A 413 24.85 -10.64 -19.61
N ILE A 414 24.36 -11.79 -19.14
CA ILE A 414 25.22 -12.93 -18.79
C ILE A 414 25.22 -14.01 -19.89
N ASN A 415 24.14 -14.15 -20.66
CA ASN A 415 23.95 -15.25 -21.62
C ASN A 415 23.69 -14.79 -23.07
N SER A 416 24.25 -13.67 -23.51
CA SER A 416 24.18 -13.33 -24.94
C SER A 416 25.08 -14.30 -25.72
N ASP A 417 24.47 -15.15 -26.57
CA ASP A 417 25.19 -15.85 -27.63
C ASP A 417 25.99 -14.80 -28.43
N SER A 418 27.30 -14.73 -28.18
CA SER A 418 28.28 -14.03 -29.00
C SER A 418 28.72 -14.90 -30.16
#